data_AF-A0A9P6L101-F1
#
_entry.id   AF-A0A9P6L101-F1
#
_cell.length_a   1.000
_cell.length_b   1.000
_cell.length_c   1.000
_cell.angle_alpha   90.00
_cell.angle_beta   90.00
_cell.angle_gamma   90.00
#
_symmetry.space_group_name_H-M   'P 1'
#
loop_
_entity.id
_entity.type
_entity.pdbx_description
1 polymer ?
#
loop_
_entity_poly.entity_id
_entity_poly.type
_entity_poly.pdbx_seq_one_letter_code
_entity_poly.pdbx_strand_id
1 'polypeptide(L)'
;FGGINVIFAGDFYQYPPVGSTPLYTPIQQKAPQRSTDIEKRLGRLAWRSVNVVVSLSEQQRMKDDAEYASAVGRLRIRECNLGDVELFNSRV
;
A
#
# COMPACT_ATOMS: atom_id res chain seq x y z
N PHE A 1 -14.24 15.46 3.12
CA PHE A 1 -13.25 16.49 2.73
C PHE A 1 -13.91 17.82 2.39
N GLY A 2 -14.92 18.29 3.16
CA GLY A 2 -15.52 19.62 2.94
C GLY A 2 -16.09 19.89 1.54
N GLY A 3 -16.60 18.86 0.85
CA GLY A 3 -17.09 18.99 -0.54
C GLY A 3 -16.01 18.92 -1.62
N ILE A 4 -14.75 18.70 -1.26
CA ILE A 4 -13.63 18.56 -2.22
C ILE A 4 -13.59 17.12 -2.77
N ASN A 5 -13.40 17.00 -4.09
CA ASN A 5 -13.09 15.74 -4.74
C ASN A 5 -11.65 15.34 -4.42
N VAL A 6 -11.47 14.16 -3.83
CA VAL A 6 -10.17 13.65 -3.40
C VAL A 6 -9.85 12.36 -4.12
N ILE A 7 -8.66 12.31 -4.73
CA ILE A 7 -8.11 11.12 -5.37
C ILE A 7 -6.88 10.69 -4.58
N PHE A 8 -6.92 9.48 -4.04
CA PHE A 8 -5.75 8.82 -3.46
C PHE A 8 -5.09 7.94 -4.51
N ALA A 9 -3.77 8.02 -4.60
CA ALA A 9 -2.98 7.17 -5.47
C ALA A 9 -1.78 6.62 -4.70
N GLY A 10 -1.47 5.33 -4.91
CA GLY A 10 -0.37 4.64 -4.24
C GLY A 10 -0.53 3.13 -4.28
N ASP A 11 0.38 2.44 -3.60
CA ASP A 11 0.40 0.98 -3.49
C ASP A 11 0.63 0.56 -2.04
N PHE A 12 -0.32 -0.16 -1.45
CA PHE A 12 -0.26 -0.60 -0.04
C PHE A 12 0.76 -1.71 0.22
N TYR A 13 1.36 -2.29 -0.82
CA TYR A 13 2.48 -3.21 -0.66
C TYR A 13 3.82 -2.49 -0.49
N GLN A 14 3.86 -1.17 -0.63
CA GLN A 14 5.05 -0.36 -0.33
C GLN A 14 5.14 -0.02 1.16
N TYR A 15 6.06 0.88 1.52
CA TYR A 15 6.29 1.25 2.90
C TYR A 15 5.05 1.90 3.55
N PRO A 16 4.72 1.53 4.79
CA PRO A 16 3.76 2.29 5.59
C PRO A 16 4.32 3.68 5.93
N PRO A 17 3.47 4.64 6.34
CA PRO A 17 3.92 5.94 6.81
C PRO A 17 4.88 5.81 8.00
N VAL A 18 5.97 6.58 7.99
CA VAL A 18 6.95 6.62 9.07
C VAL A 18 6.38 7.42 10.24
N GLY A 19 6.45 6.88 11.47
CA GLY A 19 6.05 7.57 12.70
C GLY A 19 4.54 7.85 12.83
N SER A 20 3.72 7.35 11.92
CA SER A 20 2.26 7.57 11.89
C SER A 20 1.50 6.27 11.67
N THR A 21 0.18 6.29 11.87
CA THR A 21 -0.68 5.11 11.66
C THR A 21 -1.29 5.12 10.25
N PRO A 22 -1.18 4.03 9.46
CA PRO A 22 -1.85 3.94 8.16
C PRO A 22 -3.38 4.05 8.30
N LEU A 23 -4.02 4.83 7.43
CA LEU A 23 -5.46 5.14 7.54
C LEU A 23 -6.37 3.91 7.40
N TYR A 24 -5.89 2.86 6.72
CA TYR A 24 -6.60 1.59 6.55
C TYR A 24 -6.49 0.65 7.78
N THR A 25 -5.70 1.01 8.80
CA THR A 25 -5.50 0.19 10.00
C THR A 25 -6.78 0.10 10.84
N PRO A 26 -7.25 -1.10 11.20
CA PRO A 26 -8.40 -1.27 12.10
C PRO A 26 -8.16 -0.60 13.46
N ILE A 27 -9.18 0.10 13.96
CA ILE A 27 -9.12 0.74 15.27
C ILE A 27 -9.77 -0.18 16.29
N GLN A 28 -9.01 -0.56 17.31
CA GLN A 28 -9.53 -1.39 18.40
C GLN A 28 -10.55 -0.61 19.24
N GLN A 29 -11.67 -1.24 19.56
CA GLN A 29 -12.76 -0.60 20.30
C GLN A 29 -12.36 -0.22 21.73
N LYS A 30 -11.41 -0.95 22.34
CA LYS A 30 -11.04 -0.83 23.76
C LYS A 30 -9.73 -0.07 24.03
N ALA A 31 -9.21 0.68 23.05
CA ALA A 31 -7.97 1.43 23.26
C ALA A 31 -8.22 2.62 24.22
N PRO A 32 -7.32 2.88 25.20
CA PRO A 32 -7.42 4.02 26.10
C PRO A 32 -7.44 5.33 25.29
N GLN A 33 -8.39 6.23 25.56
CA GLN A 33 -8.57 7.46 24.79
C GLN A 33 -7.45 8.47 25.03
N ARG A 34 -6.41 8.44 24.19
CA ARG A 34 -5.44 9.53 24.06
C ARG A 34 -5.89 10.47 22.93
N SER A 35 -5.40 11.71 22.93
CA SER A 35 -5.67 12.68 21.86
C SER A 35 -5.30 12.17 20.47
N THR A 36 -4.16 11.45 20.36
CA THR A 36 -3.71 10.81 19.11
C THR A 36 -4.65 9.72 18.60
N ASP A 37 -5.54 9.17 19.44
CA ASP A 37 -6.51 8.17 19.00
C ASP A 37 -7.74 8.80 18.36
N ILE A 38 -8.03 10.07 18.65
CA ILE A 38 -9.08 10.83 17.95
C ILE A 38 -8.67 11.05 16.49
N GLU A 39 -7.44 11.52 16.26
CA GLU A 39 -6.91 11.75 14.91
C GLU A 39 -6.91 10.47 14.07
N LYS A 40 -6.46 9.34 14.65
CA LYS A 40 -6.52 8.03 13.98
C LYS A 40 -7.95 7.65 13.62
N ARG A 41 -8.92 7.88 14.53
CA ARG A 41 -10.35 7.60 14.29
C ARG A 41 -10.91 8.44 13.16
N LEU A 42 -10.63 9.74 13.14
CA LEU A 42 -11.05 10.63 12.07
C LEU A 42 -10.40 10.23 10.74
N GLY A 43 -9.11 9.93 10.73
CA GLY A 43 -8.38 9.45 9.55
C GLY A 43 -8.96 8.15 9.00
N ARG A 44 -9.30 7.19 9.87
CA ARG A 44 -9.96 5.95 9.47
C ARG A 44 -11.37 6.18 8.92
N LEU A 45 -12.16 7.07 9.52
CA LEU A 45 -13.49 7.43 9.02
C LEU A 45 -13.38 8.08 7.63
N ALA A 46 -12.43 8.99 7.44
CA ALA A 46 -12.13 9.60 6.15
C ALA A 46 -11.75 8.53 5.11
N TRP A 47 -10.89 7.57 5.47
CA TRP A 47 -10.54 6.45 4.61
C TRP A 47 -11.76 5.57 4.23
N ARG A 48 -12.66 5.29 5.18
CA ARG A 48 -13.88 4.53 4.91
C ARG A 48 -14.91 5.29 4.06
N SER A 49 -14.74 6.59 3.86
CA SER A 49 -15.60 7.39 2.97
C SER A 49 -15.19 7.32 1.50
N VAL A 50 -14.05 6.68 1.18
CA VAL A 50 -13.69 6.36 -0.21
C VAL A 50 -14.77 5.45 -0.81
N ASN A 51 -15.34 5.88 -1.93
CA ASN A 51 -16.51 5.25 -2.55
C ASN A 51 -16.20 4.56 -3.88
N VAL A 52 -15.01 4.82 -4.45
CA VAL A 52 -14.56 4.25 -5.71
C VAL A 52 -13.12 3.79 -5.55
N VAL A 53 -12.82 2.60 -6.06
CA VAL A 53 -11.48 2.03 -6.12
C VAL A 53 -11.20 1.66 -7.57
N VAL A 54 -10.04 2.09 -8.07
CA VAL A 54 -9.54 1.75 -9.41
C VAL A 54 -8.21 1.03 -9.23
N SER A 55 -8.07 -0.14 -9.84
CA SER A 55 -6.83 -0.93 -9.84
C SER A 55 -6.20 -0.91 -11.22
N LEU A 56 -4.94 -0.47 -11.32
CA LEU A 56 -4.16 -0.53 -12.55
C LEU A 56 -3.46 -1.89 -12.63
N SER A 57 -3.60 -2.59 -13.75
CA SER A 57 -3.05 -3.94 -13.96
C SER A 57 -1.82 -3.98 -14.85
N GLU A 58 -1.64 -3.00 -15.74
CA GLU A 58 -0.52 -2.98 -16.69
C GLU A 58 0.73 -2.33 -16.10
N GLN A 59 1.85 -3.05 -16.16
CA GLN A 59 3.16 -2.58 -15.72
C GLN A 59 3.88 -1.93 -16.91
N GLN A 60 4.13 -0.61 -16.82
CA GLN A 60 4.77 0.16 -17.89
C GLN A 60 6.30 0.36 -17.72
N ARG A 61 6.82 0.39 -16.49
CA ARG A 61 8.24 0.64 -16.17
C ARG A 61 9.18 -0.47 -16.64
N MET A 62 8.73 -1.72 -16.58
CA MET A 62 9.51 -2.93 -16.87
C MET A 62 8.95 -3.67 -18.08
N LYS A 63 8.21 -2.98 -18.95
CA LYS A 63 7.52 -3.59 -20.10
C LYS A 63 8.47 -4.34 -21.04
N ASP A 64 9.73 -3.90 -21.12
CA ASP A 64 10.77 -4.47 -21.99
C ASP A 64 11.59 -5.57 -21.27
N ASP A 65 11.31 -5.86 -20.00
CA ASP A 65 11.95 -6.91 -19.18
C ASP A 65 10.87 -7.71 -18.43
N ALA A 66 10.18 -8.59 -19.17
CA ALA A 66 9.06 -9.39 -18.66
C ALA A 66 9.46 -10.36 -17.53
N GLU A 67 10.71 -10.85 -17.55
CA GLU A 67 11.26 -11.71 -16.51
C GLU A 67 11.38 -10.95 -15.19
N TYR A 68 12.01 -9.77 -15.22
CA TYR A 68 12.15 -8.93 -14.03
C TYR A 68 10.80 -8.39 -13.55
N ALA A 69 9.90 -8.00 -14.46
CA ALA A 69 8.54 -7.58 -14.12
C ALA A 69 7.78 -8.66 -13.34
N SER A 70 7.91 -9.92 -13.76
CA SER A 70 7.29 -11.07 -13.10
C SER A 70 7.88 -11.32 -11.71
N ALA A 71 9.21 -11.24 -11.58
CA ALA A 71 9.90 -11.40 -10.30
C ALA A 71 9.52 -10.31 -9.28
N VAL A 72 9.48 -9.03 -9.70
CA VAL A 72 9.04 -7.92 -8.85
C VAL A 72 7.54 -8.04 -8.50
N GLY A 73 6.73 -8.56 -9.41
CA GLY A 73 5.31 -8.85 -9.17
C GLY A 73 5.11 -9.85 -8.03
N ARG A 74 5.90 -10.94 -8.00
CA ARG A 74 5.92 -11.91 -6.90
C ARG A 74 6.48 -11.32 -5.61
N LEU A 75 7.56 -10.54 -5.70
CA LEU A 75 8.14 -9.84 -4.55
C LEU A 75 7.12 -8.94 -3.85
N ARG A 76 6.32 -8.19 -4.63
CA ARG A 76 5.27 -7.30 -4.12
C ARG A 76 4.31 -8.02 -3.18
N ILE A 77 3.90 -9.24 -3.52
CA ILE A 77 2.92 -10.03 -2.74
C ILE A 77 3.57 -11.07 -1.81
N ARG A 78 4.91 -11.05 -1.67
CA ARG A 78 5.71 -11.97 -0.85
C ARG A 78 5.65 -13.43 -1.31
N GLU A 79 5.58 -13.64 -2.62
CA GLU A 79 5.56 -14.96 -3.27
C GLU A 79 6.84 -15.24 -4.07
N CYS A 80 7.98 -14.65 -3.68
CA CYS A 80 9.26 -14.95 -4.34
C CYS A 80 9.61 -16.43 -4.25
N ASN A 81 10.21 -16.95 -5.32
CA ASN A 81 10.82 -18.28 -5.38
C ASN A 81 12.35 -18.20 -5.48
N LEU A 82 13.03 -19.36 -5.50
CA LEU A 82 14.50 -19.42 -5.59
C LEU A 82 15.04 -18.77 -6.86
N GLY A 83 14.35 -18.92 -8.00
CA GLY A 83 14.74 -18.27 -9.26
C GLY A 83 14.67 -16.75 -9.19
N ASP A 84 13.69 -16.19 -8.46
CA ASP A 84 13.64 -14.73 -8.22
C ASP A 84 14.84 -14.26 -7.41
N VAL A 85 15.25 -15.02 -6.40
CA VAL A 85 16.41 -14.70 -5.56
C VAL A 85 17.71 -14.74 -6.37
N GLU A 86 17.90 -15.79 -7.18
CA GLU A 86 19.04 -15.91 -8.10
C GLU A 86 19.08 -14.75 -9.09
N LEU A 87 17.93 -14.42 -9.70
CA LEU A 87 17.79 -13.28 -10.61
C LEU A 87 18.21 -11.97 -9.94
N PHE A 88 17.72 -11.68 -8.72
CA PHE A 88 18.07 -10.45 -8.01
C PHE A 88 19.55 -10.39 -7.63
N ASN A 89 20.12 -11.51 -7.16
CA ASN A 89 21.54 -11.57 -6.77
C ASN A 89 22.49 -11.45 -7.97
N SER A 90 22.07 -11.82 -9.18
CA SER A 90 22.89 -11.69 -10.38
C SER A 90 23.16 -10.24 -10.83
N ARG A 91 22.44 -9.27 -10.26
CA ARG A 91 22.46 -7.85 -10.66
C ARG A 91 23.04 -6.93 -9.57
N VAL A 92 23.72 -7.51 -8.57
CA VAL A 92 24.40 -6.82 -7.46
C VAL A 92 25.91 -7.02 -7.58
#